data_AF-A0A6G6SPC4-F1
#
_entry.id   AF-A0A6G6SPC4-F1
#
_cell.length_a   1.000
_cell.length_b   1.000
_cell.length_c   1.000
_cell.angle_alpha   90.00
_cell.angle_beta   90.00
_cell.angle_gamma   90.00
#
_symmetry.space_group_name_H-M   'P 1'
#
loop_
_entity.id
_entity.type
_entity.pdbx_description
1 polymer ?
#
loop_
_entity_poly.entity_id
_entity_poly.type
_entity_poly.pdbx_seq_one_letter_code
_entity_poly.pdbx_strand_id
1 'polypeptide(L)'
;MQRFGSALNLNVHFHMLFLDGVYVEQSHGSARFRWVKAPTSPELTQLTHTIAHRVGRYLERQGLLERDVENSYLASDAVDDDPMTPLLGHSITYRIAVGSQAGRKVFTLQTLPTSGDPFGDGIGKVAGSSLHAGVAARADERKKLERLCRYISRPAVSEKRLSLTRGGNVRYQLKTPYRDGTTHVIFEPLDFIARLAALVPKPRVNLTRFHGVFAPNSRHRALVTPAKRGRGNKVRVADEPATPAQRRASMTWAQRLKRVFNIDIETCSGCGGAMKVIACIEDPIVIKQILDHLKHKAETSGTRALPESRAPPAELLLGLFD
;
A
#
# COMPACT_ATOMS: atom_id res chain seq x y z
N MET A 1 4.61 -0.37 -2.67
CA MET A 1 5.42 0.53 -1.82
C MET A 1 4.76 0.59 -0.46
N GLN A 2 5.51 0.28 0.60
CA GLN A 2 5.10 0.55 1.98
C GLN A 2 5.88 1.77 2.48
N ARG A 3 5.28 2.52 3.40
CA ARG A 3 5.83 3.78 3.93
C ARG A 3 6.00 3.74 5.45
N PHE A 4 5.85 2.59 6.09
CA PHE A 4 5.79 2.50 7.55
C PHE A 4 6.72 1.41 8.08
N GLY A 5 7.36 1.68 9.21
CA GLY A 5 8.04 0.69 10.04
C GLY A 5 7.13 0.14 11.14
N SER A 6 7.63 -0.84 11.90
CA SER A 6 6.89 -1.46 13.01
C SER A 6 6.50 -0.45 14.11
N ALA A 7 7.30 0.60 14.29
CA ALA A 7 7.10 1.68 15.26
C ALA A 7 6.31 2.89 14.71
N LEU A 8 5.57 2.72 13.59
CA LEU A 8 4.84 3.80 12.91
C LEU A 8 5.72 4.97 12.46
N ASN A 9 7.01 4.73 12.27
CA ASN A 9 7.94 5.67 11.66
C ASN A 9 7.85 5.58 10.14
N LEU A 10 8.14 6.69 9.45
CA LEU A 10 8.20 6.73 8.00
C LEU A 10 9.39 5.89 7.53
N ASN A 11 9.09 4.80 6.83
CA ASN A 11 10.07 3.90 6.24
C ASN A 11 9.60 3.48 4.86
N VAL A 12 10.20 4.07 3.82
CA VAL A 12 9.83 3.80 2.43
C VAL A 12 10.59 2.60 1.91
N HIS A 13 9.87 1.52 1.60
CA HIS A 13 10.45 0.31 1.01
C HIS A 13 9.49 -0.34 0.01
N PHE A 14 10.06 -1.16 -0.86
CA PHE A 14 9.33 -1.84 -1.92
C PHE A 14 9.20 -3.32 -1.58
N HIS A 15 7.96 -3.79 -1.51
CA HIS A 15 7.67 -5.21 -1.68
C HIS A 15 7.25 -5.44 -3.12
N MET A 16 7.85 -6.45 -3.73
CA MET A 16 7.64 -6.82 -5.13
C MET A 16 7.24 -8.29 -5.17
N LEU A 17 6.22 -8.59 -5.97
CA LEU A 17 5.83 -9.95 -6.32
C LEU A 17 6.10 -10.12 -7.81
N PHE A 18 7.01 -11.02 -8.16
CA PHE A 18 7.41 -11.31 -9.53
C PHE A 18 7.37 -12.82 -9.78
N LEU A 19 7.53 -13.21 -11.04
CA LEU A 19 7.62 -14.61 -11.45
C LEU A 19 9.05 -15.11 -11.29
N ASP A 20 9.21 -16.37 -10.90
CA ASP A 20 10.51 -17.07 -10.88
C ASP A 20 10.94 -17.54 -12.28
N GLY A 21 10.62 -16.74 -13.30
CA GLY A 21 10.85 -17.08 -14.70
C GLY A 21 10.32 -16.02 -15.66
N VAL A 22 10.45 -16.33 -16.95
CA VAL A 22 10.10 -15.44 -18.06
C VAL A 22 9.15 -16.13 -19.03
N TYR A 23 8.32 -15.34 -19.71
CA TYR A 23 7.57 -15.82 -20.86
C TYR A 23 8.40 -15.62 -22.13
N VAL A 24 8.50 -16.67 -22.95
CA VAL A 24 9.14 -16.66 -24.25
C VAL A 24 8.06 -16.82 -25.32
N GLU A 25 8.02 -15.91 -26.27
CA GLU A 25 7.14 -16.02 -27.43
C GLU A 25 7.61 -17.14 -28.36
N GLN A 26 6.67 -17.97 -28.79
CA GLN A 26 6.91 -19.07 -29.72
C GLN A 26 6.50 -18.66 -31.14
N SER A 27 7.03 -19.34 -32.16
CA SER A 27 6.79 -19.05 -33.57
C SER A 27 5.30 -18.96 -33.97
N HIS A 28 4.43 -19.76 -33.35
CA HIS A 28 2.97 -19.73 -33.57
C HIS A 28 2.21 -18.62 -32.80
N GLY A 29 2.91 -17.68 -32.14
CA GLY A 29 2.31 -16.53 -31.42
C GLY A 29 1.79 -16.80 -30.01
N SER A 30 1.96 -18.02 -29.47
CA SER A 30 1.69 -18.34 -28.06
C SER A 30 2.92 -18.06 -27.17
N ALA A 31 2.70 -17.92 -25.87
CA ALA A 31 3.76 -17.64 -24.89
C ALA A 31 4.01 -18.86 -23.97
N ARG A 32 5.26 -19.29 -23.88
CA ARG A 32 5.69 -20.39 -23.00
C ARG A 32 6.44 -19.85 -21.79
N PHE A 33 6.05 -20.27 -20.59
CA PHE A 33 6.80 -19.93 -19.38
C PHE A 33 8.08 -20.76 -19.27
N ARG A 34 9.20 -20.10 -18.96
CA ARG A 34 10.51 -20.71 -18.72
C ARG A 34 11.02 -20.27 -17.36
N TRP A 35 11.22 -21.24 -16.47
CA TRP A 35 11.82 -21.04 -15.16
C TRP A 35 13.25 -20.52 -15.29
N VAL A 36 13.64 -19.65 -14.37
CA VAL A 36 15.02 -19.16 -14.22
C VAL A 36 15.54 -19.64 -12.86
N LYS A 37 16.86 -19.85 -12.77
CA LYS A 37 17.49 -20.25 -11.51
C LYS A 37 17.25 -19.19 -10.42
N ALA A 38 17.11 -19.65 -9.18
CA ALA A 38 17.05 -18.76 -8.04
C ALA A 38 18.34 -17.93 -7.96
N PRO A 39 18.26 -16.64 -7.59
CA PRO A 39 19.44 -15.79 -7.49
C PRO A 39 20.31 -16.25 -6.33
N THR A 40 21.62 -16.22 -6.55
CA THR A 40 22.63 -16.47 -5.52
C THR A 40 22.88 -15.23 -4.66
N SER A 41 23.46 -15.40 -3.47
CA SER A 41 23.79 -14.27 -2.58
C SER A 41 24.72 -13.22 -3.24
N PRO A 42 25.76 -13.62 -4.01
CA PRO A 42 26.57 -12.67 -4.78
C PRO A 42 25.75 -11.89 -5.84
N GLU A 43 24.87 -12.56 -6.59
CA GLU A 43 24.01 -11.90 -7.58
C GLU A 43 23.05 -10.89 -6.93
N LEU A 44 22.48 -11.24 -5.77
CA LEU A 44 21.63 -10.32 -5.00
C LEU A 44 22.42 -9.11 -4.50
N THR A 45 23.65 -9.31 -4.07
CA THR A 45 24.54 -8.23 -3.62
C THR A 45 24.89 -7.29 -4.78
N GLN A 46 25.24 -7.83 -5.94
CA GLN A 46 25.52 -7.05 -7.15
C GLN A 46 24.28 -6.29 -7.65
N LEU A 47 23.10 -6.91 -7.60
CA LEU A 47 21.85 -6.25 -7.93
C LEU A 47 21.54 -5.12 -6.95
N THR A 48 21.76 -5.35 -5.65
CA THR A 48 21.57 -4.32 -4.60
C THR A 48 22.50 -3.12 -4.85
N HIS A 49 23.77 -3.38 -5.15
CA HIS A 49 24.72 -2.32 -5.54
C HIS A 49 24.23 -1.54 -6.75
N THR A 50 23.76 -2.23 -7.79
CA THR A 50 23.25 -1.58 -9.02
C THR A 50 22.04 -0.70 -8.73
N ILE A 51 21.11 -1.16 -7.90
CA ILE A 51 19.92 -0.40 -7.50
C ILE A 51 20.35 0.83 -6.68
N ALA A 52 21.16 0.65 -5.64
CA ALA A 52 21.63 1.72 -4.78
C ALA A 52 22.35 2.81 -5.59
N HIS A 53 23.25 2.41 -6.50
CA HIS A 53 23.97 3.33 -7.36
C HIS A 53 23.06 4.10 -8.33
N ARG A 54 22.05 3.44 -8.93
CA ARG A 54 21.07 4.09 -9.81
C ARG A 54 20.17 5.06 -9.04
N VAL A 55 19.75 4.70 -7.84
CA VAL A 55 18.96 5.59 -6.96
C VAL A 55 19.79 6.81 -6.56
N GLY A 56 21.05 6.63 -6.14
CA GLY A 56 21.95 7.74 -5.82
C GLY A 56 22.11 8.70 -7.00
N ARG A 57 22.46 8.18 -8.18
CA ARG A 57 22.56 9.00 -9.41
C ARG A 57 21.26 9.73 -9.77
N TYR A 58 20.11 9.10 -9.55
CA TYR A 58 18.84 9.77 -9.78
C TYR A 58 18.65 10.93 -8.81
N LEU A 59 18.94 10.75 -7.51
CA LEU A 59 18.84 11.80 -6.50
C LEU A 59 19.81 12.96 -6.77
N GLU A 60 21.03 12.68 -7.22
CA GLU A 60 21.99 13.70 -7.67
C GLU A 60 21.45 14.54 -8.82
N ARG A 61 20.90 13.88 -9.85
CA ARG A 61 20.28 14.58 -10.99
C ARG A 61 19.06 15.41 -10.61
N GLN A 62 18.43 15.10 -9.48
CA GLN A 62 17.32 15.88 -8.95
C GLN A 62 17.79 16.98 -7.99
N GLY A 63 19.10 17.13 -7.76
CA GLY A 63 19.64 18.09 -6.80
C GLY A 63 19.31 17.76 -5.35
N LEU A 64 18.95 16.50 -5.04
CA LEU A 64 18.57 16.07 -3.69
C LEU A 64 19.73 15.44 -2.91
N LEU A 65 20.82 15.11 -3.61
CA LEU A 65 22.00 14.47 -3.06
C LEU A 65 23.23 15.08 -3.71
N GLU A 66 24.18 15.52 -2.90
CA GLU A 66 25.51 15.93 -3.33
C GLU A 66 26.52 14.85 -2.92
N ARG A 67 27.47 14.55 -3.80
CA ARG A 67 28.57 13.62 -3.49
C ARG A 67 29.85 14.41 -3.29
N ASP A 68 30.40 14.33 -2.08
CA ASP A 68 31.82 14.52 -1.86
C ASP A 68 32.58 13.21 -2.18
N VAL A 69 33.88 13.33 -2.44
CA VAL A 69 34.80 12.23 -2.76
C VAL A 69 34.80 11.15 -1.66
N GLU A 70 34.46 11.51 -0.43
CA GLU A 70 34.40 10.59 0.73
C GLU A 70 32.99 10.36 1.29
N ASN A 71 32.04 11.29 1.11
CA ASN A 71 30.71 11.24 1.75
C ASN A 71 29.59 11.75 0.83
N SER A 72 28.42 11.09 0.85
CA SER A 72 27.20 11.60 0.21
C SER A 72 26.36 12.36 1.22
N TYR A 73 26.05 13.64 0.96
CA TYR A 73 25.24 14.49 1.83
C TYR A 73 23.97 14.96 1.12
N LEU A 74 22.90 15.24 1.88
CA LEU A 74 21.66 15.78 1.34
C LEU A 74 21.87 17.27 1.02
N ALA A 75 21.46 17.71 -0.17
CA ALA A 75 21.58 19.11 -0.57
C ALA A 75 20.63 19.99 0.28
N SER A 76 21.16 21.07 0.85
CA SER A 76 20.43 21.95 1.79
C SER A 76 19.31 22.76 1.13
N ASP A 77 19.36 22.96 -0.18
CA ASP A 77 18.45 23.85 -0.92
C ASP A 77 17.17 23.16 -1.42
N ALA A 78 17.04 21.85 -1.17
CA ALA A 78 15.87 21.05 -1.58
C ALA A 78 14.69 21.10 -0.59
N VAL A 79 14.82 21.87 0.49
CA VAL A 79 13.82 21.94 1.56
C VAL A 79 12.76 22.97 1.19
N ASP A 80 11.75 22.51 0.46
CA ASP A 80 10.49 23.23 0.28
C ASP A 80 9.93 23.62 1.66
N ASP A 81 9.36 24.83 1.80
CA ASP A 81 8.72 25.36 3.03
C ASP A 81 7.39 24.63 3.37
N ASP A 82 7.29 23.35 2.99
CA ASP A 82 6.17 22.47 3.24
C ASP A 82 6.11 22.13 4.75
N PRO A 83 5.01 22.46 5.46
CA PRO A 83 4.81 22.11 6.87
C PRO A 83 4.94 20.61 7.17
N MET A 84 4.81 19.75 6.14
CA MET A 84 5.03 18.31 6.29
C MET A 84 6.50 17.93 6.36
N THR A 85 7.43 18.72 5.83
CA THR A 85 8.86 18.38 5.76
C THR A 85 9.46 18.11 7.15
N PRO A 86 9.21 18.94 8.18
CA PRO A 86 9.62 18.63 9.55
C PRO A 86 9.03 17.32 10.07
N LEU A 87 7.74 17.06 9.84
CA LEU A 87 7.10 15.81 10.30
C LEU A 87 7.73 14.57 9.66
N LEU A 88 8.00 14.64 8.35
CA LEU A 88 8.66 13.57 7.60
C LEU A 88 10.08 13.32 8.13
N GLY A 89 10.87 14.38 8.33
CA GLY A 89 12.25 14.28 8.85
C GLY A 89 12.31 13.67 10.25
N HIS A 90 11.44 14.12 11.17
CA HIS A 90 11.35 13.55 12.52
C HIS A 90 10.89 12.10 12.49
N SER A 91 9.94 11.76 11.61
CA SER A 91 9.47 10.39 11.46
C SER A 91 10.57 9.44 10.94
N ILE A 92 11.39 9.87 9.97
CA ILE A 92 12.53 9.09 9.45
C ILE A 92 13.59 8.87 10.53
N THR A 93 13.86 9.89 11.35
CA THR A 93 14.91 9.87 12.39
C THR A 93 14.45 9.34 13.74
N TYR A 94 13.22 8.81 13.83
CA TYR A 94 12.61 8.31 15.07
C TYR A 94 12.55 9.36 16.21
N ARG A 95 12.29 10.61 15.84
CA ARG A 95 12.14 11.73 16.77
C ARG A 95 10.70 12.22 16.85
N ILE A 96 10.36 12.87 17.95
CA ILE A 96 9.07 13.51 18.21
C ILE A 96 9.01 14.80 17.38
N ALA A 97 7.93 14.98 16.61
CA ALA A 97 7.88 16.07 15.66
C ALA A 97 7.28 17.37 16.23
N VAL A 98 6.41 17.25 17.23
CA VAL A 98 5.58 18.36 17.75
C VAL A 98 5.41 18.26 19.26
N GLY A 99 5.06 19.39 19.90
CA GLY A 99 4.82 19.47 21.34
C GLY A 99 6.08 19.74 22.17
N SER A 100 5.94 19.68 23.49
CA SER A 100 7.00 20.04 24.44
C SER A 100 8.26 19.16 24.34
N GLN A 101 8.11 17.96 23.77
CA GLN A 101 9.16 16.97 23.61
C GLN A 101 9.77 16.94 22.19
N ALA A 102 9.47 17.94 21.34
CA ALA A 102 9.96 17.98 19.96
C ALA A 102 11.49 17.79 19.88
N GLY A 103 11.93 17.01 18.88
CA GLY A 103 13.33 16.65 18.65
C GLY A 103 13.86 15.49 19.50
N ARG A 104 13.18 15.10 20.60
CA ARG A 104 13.60 13.96 21.44
C ARG A 104 13.29 12.63 20.75
N LYS A 105 14.02 11.57 21.13
CA LYS A 105 13.70 10.20 20.68
C LYS A 105 12.40 9.74 21.31
N VAL A 106 11.63 8.94 20.57
CA VAL A 106 10.40 8.36 21.07
C VAL A 106 10.69 7.40 22.22
N PHE A 107 9.82 7.43 23.23
CA PHE A 107 9.88 6.52 24.35
C PHE A 107 9.52 5.08 23.93
N THR A 108 10.41 4.14 24.24
CA THR A 108 10.29 2.72 23.91
C THR A 108 10.26 1.89 25.19
N LEU A 109 9.36 0.92 25.26
CA LEU A 109 9.29 -0.03 26.37
C LEU A 109 10.03 -1.31 25.98
N GLN A 110 11.15 -1.55 26.64
CA GLN A 110 11.90 -2.80 26.56
C GLN A 110 11.36 -3.78 27.60
N THR A 111 10.77 -4.89 27.14
CA THR A 111 10.16 -5.90 28.03
C THR A 111 10.71 -7.31 27.79
N LEU A 112 11.70 -7.45 26.92
CA LEU A 112 12.37 -8.71 26.62
C LEU A 112 13.90 -8.52 26.68
N PRO A 113 14.69 -9.59 26.89
CA PRO A 113 16.15 -9.50 26.81
C PRO A 113 16.63 -9.34 25.36
N THR A 114 17.82 -8.75 25.19
CA THR A 114 18.41 -8.48 23.87
C THR A 114 18.79 -9.78 23.13
N SER A 115 18.39 -9.93 21.87
CA SER A 115 18.73 -11.11 21.03
C SER A 115 19.77 -10.79 19.96
N GLY A 116 20.84 -11.61 19.86
CA GLY A 116 22.03 -11.34 19.05
C GLY A 116 22.07 -11.90 17.62
N ASP A 117 21.08 -12.67 17.16
CA ASP A 117 21.30 -13.48 15.95
C ASP A 117 21.37 -12.67 14.63
N PRO A 118 22.36 -12.93 13.76
CA PRO A 118 22.41 -12.35 12.43
C PRO A 118 21.22 -12.78 11.57
N PHE A 119 20.88 -11.95 10.57
CA PHE A 119 19.90 -12.35 9.57
C PHE A 119 20.42 -13.55 8.75
N GLY A 120 19.56 -14.53 8.46
CA GLY A 120 19.92 -15.73 7.68
C GLY A 120 20.20 -15.46 6.19
N ASP A 121 20.62 -16.53 5.51
CA ASP A 121 21.02 -16.53 4.09
C ASP A 121 19.94 -15.97 3.14
N GLY A 122 20.37 -15.30 2.06
CA GLY A 122 19.49 -14.77 1.00
C GLY A 122 19.27 -13.25 1.00
N ILE A 123 20.23 -12.49 1.53
CA ILE A 123 20.16 -11.03 1.66
C ILE A 123 21.37 -10.38 0.98
N GLY A 124 21.12 -9.53 0.00
CA GLY A 124 22.14 -8.59 -0.49
C GLY A 124 22.15 -7.33 0.38
N LYS A 125 23.32 -6.91 0.86
CA LYS A 125 23.48 -5.67 1.63
C LYS A 125 24.59 -4.81 1.04
N VAL A 126 24.29 -3.55 0.72
CA VAL A 126 25.27 -2.60 0.16
C VAL A 126 24.90 -1.19 0.63
N ALA A 127 25.84 -0.47 1.25
CA ALA A 127 25.69 0.95 1.61
C ALA A 127 24.34 1.32 2.26
N GLY A 128 23.92 0.56 3.29
CA GLY A 128 22.64 0.77 3.99
C GLY A 128 21.38 0.28 3.25
N SER A 129 21.51 -0.18 2.00
CA SER A 129 20.43 -0.83 1.25
C SER A 129 20.43 -2.33 1.50
N SER A 130 19.24 -2.92 1.58
CA SER A 130 19.05 -4.37 1.69
C SER A 130 18.03 -4.89 0.70
N LEU A 131 18.31 -6.05 0.09
CA LEU A 131 17.41 -6.77 -0.80
C LEU A 131 17.24 -8.20 -0.30
N HIS A 132 15.99 -8.58 -0.01
CA HIS A 132 15.62 -9.92 0.42
C HIS A 132 14.87 -10.63 -0.71
N ALA A 133 15.33 -11.82 -1.10
CA ALA A 133 14.71 -12.60 -2.17
C ALA A 133 14.46 -14.09 -1.79
N GLY A 134 14.49 -14.43 -0.50
CA GLY A 134 14.37 -15.81 -0.02
C GLY A 134 12.95 -16.38 0.08
N VAL A 135 11.92 -15.64 -0.36
CA VAL A 135 10.51 -16.06 -0.18
C VAL A 135 9.84 -16.28 -1.53
N ALA A 136 9.55 -17.54 -1.86
CA ALA A 136 8.85 -17.95 -3.08
C ALA A 136 7.60 -18.77 -2.75
N ALA A 137 6.61 -18.80 -3.65
CA ALA A 137 5.41 -19.62 -3.55
C ALA A 137 5.15 -20.37 -4.85
N ARG A 138 4.93 -21.69 -4.78
CA ARG A 138 4.61 -22.51 -5.96
C ARG A 138 3.19 -22.25 -6.47
N ALA A 139 2.92 -22.69 -7.70
CA ALA A 139 1.63 -22.49 -8.35
C ALA A 139 0.44 -23.14 -7.62
N ASP A 140 0.69 -24.27 -6.95
CA ASP A 140 -0.27 -25.02 -6.11
C ASP A 140 -0.46 -24.40 -4.71
N GLU A 141 0.51 -23.61 -4.22
CA GLU A 141 0.50 -23.01 -2.87
C GLU A 141 -0.37 -21.74 -2.77
N ARG A 142 -1.64 -21.83 -3.15
CA ARG A 142 -2.57 -20.66 -3.19
C ARG A 142 -2.70 -19.93 -1.86
N LYS A 143 -2.75 -20.65 -0.74
CA LYS A 143 -2.81 -20.06 0.61
C LYS A 143 -1.57 -19.22 0.94
N LYS A 144 -0.38 -19.68 0.52
CA LYS A 144 0.89 -18.98 0.72
C LYS A 144 0.97 -17.73 -0.14
N LEU A 145 0.58 -17.83 -1.43
CA LEU A 145 0.47 -16.68 -2.32
C LEU A 145 -0.49 -15.63 -1.77
N GLU A 146 -1.65 -16.04 -1.24
CA GLU A 146 -2.61 -15.14 -0.60
C GLU A 146 -1.99 -14.43 0.61
N ARG A 147 -1.27 -15.16 1.47
CA ARG A 147 -0.55 -14.58 2.61
C ARG A 147 0.50 -13.55 2.18
N LEU A 148 1.23 -13.80 1.09
CA LEU A 148 2.19 -12.84 0.53
C LEU A 148 1.46 -11.59 0.00
N CYS A 149 0.38 -11.76 -0.76
CA CYS A 149 -0.43 -10.64 -1.25
C CYS A 149 -1.00 -9.81 -0.10
N ARG A 150 -1.54 -10.44 0.95
CA ARG A 150 -2.00 -9.76 2.18
C ARG A 150 -0.86 -9.01 2.86
N TYR A 151 0.32 -9.61 2.95
CA TYR A 151 1.50 -8.98 3.54
C TYR A 151 1.92 -7.71 2.77
N ILE A 152 1.93 -7.77 1.43
CA ILE A 152 2.27 -6.64 0.57
C ILE A 152 1.25 -5.50 0.71
N SER A 153 -0.04 -5.85 0.80
CA SER A 153 -1.17 -4.92 0.85
C SER A 153 -1.58 -4.50 2.26
N ARG A 154 -0.84 -4.91 3.29
CA ARG A 154 -1.21 -4.67 4.70
C ARG A 154 -1.30 -3.16 5.00
N PRO A 155 -2.24 -2.73 5.87
CA PRO A 155 -2.30 -1.36 6.34
C PRO A 155 -1.11 -1.04 7.26
N ALA A 156 -0.86 0.27 7.44
CA ALA A 156 0.21 0.76 8.31
C ALA A 156 -0.08 0.54 9.80
N VAL A 157 -1.35 0.65 10.17
CA VAL A 157 -1.82 0.60 11.55
C VAL A 157 -2.65 -0.65 11.78
N SER A 158 -2.60 -1.17 13.00
CA SER A 158 -3.45 -2.26 13.46
C SER A 158 -4.10 -1.84 14.77
N GLU A 159 -5.43 -1.73 14.77
CA GLU A 159 -6.22 -1.35 15.95
C GLU A 159 -5.98 -2.31 17.12
N LYS A 160 -5.84 -3.62 16.86
CA LYS A 160 -5.50 -4.63 17.87
C LYS A 160 -4.18 -4.39 18.62
N ARG A 161 -3.28 -3.57 18.05
CA ARG A 161 -1.97 -3.23 18.65
C ARG A 161 -1.98 -1.84 19.28
N LEU A 162 -3.11 -1.14 19.24
CA LEU A 162 -3.27 0.21 19.73
C LEU A 162 -4.03 0.18 21.07
N SER A 163 -3.53 0.90 22.06
CA SER A 163 -4.21 1.05 23.35
C SER A 163 -3.88 2.40 23.98
N LEU A 164 -4.74 2.90 24.87
CA LEU A 164 -4.45 4.07 25.70
C LEU A 164 -3.87 3.62 27.05
N THR A 165 -2.87 4.36 27.51
CA THR A 165 -2.35 4.24 28.88
C THR A 165 -3.24 5.00 29.87
N ARG A 166 -3.08 4.74 31.17
CA ARG A 166 -3.80 5.49 32.23
C ARG A 166 -3.54 7.00 32.17
N GLY A 167 -2.35 7.41 31.73
CA GLY A 167 -1.97 8.82 31.59
C GLY A 167 -2.40 9.47 30.27
N GLY A 168 -3.26 8.83 29.48
CA GLY A 168 -3.75 9.39 28.20
C GLY A 168 -2.78 9.25 27.02
N ASN A 169 -1.57 8.72 27.24
CA ASN A 169 -0.64 8.44 26.14
C ASN A 169 -1.08 7.24 25.31
N VAL A 170 -0.72 7.26 24.03
CA VAL A 170 -1.00 6.20 23.07
C VAL A 170 0.12 5.16 23.14
N ARG A 171 -0.22 3.91 23.45
CA ARG A 171 0.70 2.78 23.45
C ARG A 171 0.46 1.92 22.21
N TYR A 172 1.50 1.73 21.41
CA TYR A 172 1.47 0.88 20.23
C TYR A 172 2.41 -0.31 20.35
N GLN A 173 1.87 -1.52 20.19
CA GLN A 173 2.62 -2.77 20.27
C GLN A 173 3.32 -3.07 18.94
N LEU A 174 4.60 -3.42 19.01
CA LEU A 174 5.37 -3.88 17.86
C LEU A 174 4.89 -5.28 17.45
N LYS A 175 4.80 -5.51 16.13
CA LYS A 175 4.42 -6.83 15.60
C LYS A 175 5.44 -7.90 16.00
N THR A 176 6.71 -7.53 15.94
CA THR A 176 7.84 -8.35 16.33
C THR A 176 8.69 -7.47 17.23
N PRO A 177 9.05 -7.94 18.43
CA PRO A 177 9.96 -7.21 19.30
C PRO A 177 11.25 -6.83 18.58
N TYR A 178 11.80 -5.68 18.91
CA TYR A 178 13.13 -5.32 18.45
C TYR A 178 14.19 -6.12 19.18
N ARG A 179 15.39 -6.13 18.60
CA ARG A 179 16.53 -6.89 19.13
C ARG A 179 16.93 -6.44 20.51
N ASP A 180 16.73 -5.17 20.85
CA ASP A 180 17.00 -4.58 22.16
C ASP A 180 15.90 -4.89 23.19
N GLY A 181 14.96 -5.78 22.84
CA GLY A 181 13.85 -6.13 23.71
C GLY A 181 12.66 -5.19 23.67
N THR A 182 12.71 -4.13 22.86
CA THR A 182 11.58 -3.20 22.73
C THR A 182 10.35 -3.93 22.20
N THR A 183 9.22 -3.82 22.90
CA THR A 183 7.94 -4.42 22.50
C THR A 183 6.85 -3.40 22.25
N HIS A 184 6.94 -2.23 22.87
CA HIS A 184 5.97 -1.16 22.68
C HIS A 184 6.64 0.18 22.46
N VAL A 185 5.91 1.07 21.80
CA VAL A 185 6.27 2.46 21.61
C VAL A 185 5.16 3.31 22.24
N ILE A 186 5.53 4.33 23.01
CA ILE A 186 4.58 5.23 23.66
C ILE A 186 4.68 6.61 23.01
N PHE A 187 3.53 7.18 22.68
CA PHE A 187 3.40 8.49 22.08
C PHE A 187 2.48 9.37 22.93
N GLU A 188 2.79 10.66 23.00
CA GLU A 188 1.76 11.66 23.32
C GLU A 188 0.71 11.67 22.17
N PRO A 189 -0.56 11.98 22.44
CA PRO A 189 -1.62 11.95 21.43
C PRO A 189 -1.30 12.76 20.18
N LEU A 190 -0.68 13.93 20.34
CA LEU A 190 -0.33 14.80 19.22
C LEU A 190 0.85 14.24 18.39
N ASP A 191 1.87 13.65 19.03
CA ASP A 191 2.97 12.98 18.32
C ASP A 191 2.45 11.75 17.54
N PHE A 192 1.50 11.01 18.11
CA PHE A 192 0.86 9.92 17.40
C PHE A 192 0.15 10.39 16.12
N ILE A 193 -0.61 11.48 16.18
CA ILE A 193 -1.27 12.08 15.00
C ILE A 193 -0.23 12.54 13.99
N ALA A 194 0.85 13.20 14.43
CA ALA A 194 1.95 13.63 13.56
C ALA A 194 2.60 12.44 12.83
N ARG A 195 2.77 11.30 13.51
CA ARG A 195 3.24 10.06 12.89
C ARG A 195 2.29 9.54 11.83
N LEU A 196 1.00 9.50 12.12
CA LEU A 196 0.00 9.08 11.15
C LEU A 196 0.00 9.98 9.92
N ALA A 197 0.08 11.30 10.11
CA ALA A 197 0.15 12.28 9.04
C ALA A 197 1.37 12.03 8.12
N ALA A 198 2.55 11.75 8.69
CA ALA A 198 3.75 11.44 7.91
C ALA A 198 3.61 10.16 7.04
N LEU A 199 2.78 9.19 7.46
CA LEU A 199 2.56 7.95 6.73
C LEU A 199 1.59 8.11 5.56
N VAL A 200 0.77 9.17 5.55
CA VAL A 200 -0.17 9.45 4.45
C VAL A 200 0.60 9.75 3.17
N PRO A 201 0.37 9.01 2.07
CA PRO A 201 1.02 9.30 0.80
C PRO A 201 0.50 10.62 0.21
N LYS A 202 1.34 11.29 -0.58
CA LYS A 202 0.89 12.46 -1.36
C LYS A 202 -0.34 12.09 -2.22
N PRO A 203 -1.30 13.01 -2.40
CA PRO A 203 -2.47 12.76 -3.24
C PRO A 203 -2.08 12.26 -4.62
N ARG A 204 -2.92 11.39 -5.18
CA ARG A 204 -2.76 10.83 -6.54
C ARG A 204 -1.51 9.94 -6.74
N VAL A 205 -0.82 9.55 -5.68
CA VAL A 205 0.31 8.61 -5.76
C VAL A 205 -0.16 7.16 -5.54
N ASN A 206 -0.05 6.35 -6.59
CA ASN A 206 -0.34 4.91 -6.49
C ASN A 206 0.76 4.17 -5.72
N LEU A 207 0.40 3.59 -4.57
CA LEU A 207 1.29 2.76 -3.74
C LEU A 207 1.51 1.36 -4.33
N THR A 208 0.54 0.82 -5.05
CA THR A 208 0.63 -0.45 -5.78
C THR A 208 0.77 -0.16 -7.26
N ARG A 209 1.86 -0.64 -7.85
CA ARG A 209 2.14 -0.50 -9.28
C ARG A 209 2.29 -1.88 -9.89
N PHE A 210 1.71 -2.07 -11.07
CA PHE A 210 1.83 -3.30 -11.84
C PHE A 210 2.81 -3.08 -12.99
N HIS A 211 3.77 -3.99 -13.14
CA HIS A 211 4.81 -3.92 -14.16
C HIS A 211 4.90 -5.23 -14.96
N GLY A 212 5.59 -5.17 -16.10
CA GLY A 212 5.84 -6.33 -16.95
C GLY A 212 4.59 -6.90 -17.63
N VAL A 213 4.61 -8.20 -17.88
CA VAL A 213 3.55 -8.90 -18.65
C VAL A 213 2.19 -8.91 -17.96
N PHE A 214 2.12 -8.70 -16.64
CA PHE A 214 0.86 -8.64 -15.90
C PHE A 214 0.27 -7.24 -15.76
N ALA A 215 1.02 -6.19 -16.12
CA ALA A 215 0.56 -4.81 -16.05
C ALA A 215 -0.70 -4.63 -16.90
N PRO A 216 -1.72 -3.86 -16.44
CA PRO A 216 -2.99 -3.69 -17.15
C PRO A 216 -2.85 -3.27 -18.62
N ASN A 217 -1.87 -2.40 -18.91
CA ASN A 217 -1.61 -1.87 -20.24
C ASN A 217 -0.64 -2.71 -21.08
N SER A 218 -0.15 -3.84 -20.56
CA SER A 218 0.75 -4.72 -21.31
C SER A 218 0.02 -5.39 -22.47
N ARG A 219 0.65 -5.38 -23.65
CA ARG A 219 0.16 -6.08 -24.85
C ARG A 219 0.20 -7.60 -24.66
N HIS A 220 1.07 -8.12 -23.79
CA HIS A 220 1.20 -9.56 -23.55
C HIS A 220 0.25 -10.09 -22.47
N ARG A 221 -0.44 -9.22 -21.71
CA ARG A 221 -1.26 -9.62 -20.56
C ARG A 221 -2.36 -10.62 -20.93
N ALA A 222 -2.99 -10.43 -22.08
CA ALA A 222 -4.05 -11.32 -22.54
C ALA A 222 -3.52 -12.71 -22.92
N LEU A 223 -2.26 -12.81 -23.36
CA LEU A 223 -1.60 -14.07 -23.71
C LEU A 223 -1.21 -14.88 -22.47
N VAL A 224 -0.81 -14.21 -21.39
CA VAL A 224 -0.24 -14.87 -20.19
C VAL A 224 -1.22 -15.02 -19.02
N THR A 225 -2.43 -14.45 -19.11
CA THR A 225 -3.43 -14.54 -18.04
C THR A 225 -4.62 -15.41 -18.44
N PRO A 226 -5.09 -16.34 -17.58
CA PRO A 226 -6.24 -17.19 -17.89
C PRO A 226 -7.52 -16.39 -18.21
N ALA A 227 -7.67 -15.21 -17.61
CA ALA A 227 -8.81 -14.32 -17.85
C ALA A 227 -8.73 -13.56 -19.20
N LYS A 228 -7.64 -13.72 -19.97
CA LYS A 228 -7.38 -13.04 -21.26
C LYS A 228 -7.57 -11.52 -21.17
N ARG A 229 -7.15 -10.91 -20.06
CA ARG A 229 -7.38 -9.46 -19.78
C ARG A 229 -6.25 -8.59 -20.29
N GLY A 230 -6.58 -7.33 -20.60
CA GLY A 230 -5.62 -6.26 -20.91
C GLY A 230 -5.64 -5.84 -22.38
N ARG A 231 -4.77 -4.88 -22.73
CA ARG A 231 -4.71 -4.25 -24.05
C ARG A 231 -4.49 -5.25 -25.20
N GLY A 232 -3.85 -6.39 -24.93
CA GLY A 232 -3.63 -7.46 -25.91
C GLY A 232 -4.85 -8.31 -26.24
N ASN A 233 -5.98 -8.12 -25.53
CA ASN A 233 -7.20 -8.84 -25.80
C ASN A 233 -7.83 -8.28 -27.08
N LYS A 234 -7.38 -8.77 -28.25
CA LYS A 234 -8.09 -8.54 -29.50
C LYS A 234 -9.47 -9.18 -29.33
N VAL A 235 -10.52 -8.37 -29.28
CA VAL A 235 -11.91 -8.82 -29.18
C VAL A 235 -12.12 -9.91 -30.23
N ARG A 236 -12.18 -11.17 -29.79
CA ARG A 236 -12.73 -12.23 -30.63
C ARG A 236 -14.23 -12.14 -30.45
N VAL A 237 -14.90 -11.75 -31.53
CA VAL A 237 -16.35 -11.85 -31.66
C VAL A 237 -16.73 -13.33 -31.64
N ALA A 238 -17.74 -13.63 -30.80
CA ALA A 238 -18.67 -14.76 -30.77
C ALA A 238 -18.16 -16.22 -30.62
N ASP A 239 -18.61 -16.84 -29.52
CA ASP A 239 -19.44 -18.09 -29.44
C ASP A 239 -19.00 -19.11 -28.37
N GLU A 240 -17.83 -18.92 -27.75
CA GLU A 240 -17.42 -19.78 -26.63
C GLU A 240 -17.94 -19.27 -25.27
N PRO A 241 -18.52 -20.14 -24.43
CA PRO A 241 -18.98 -19.75 -23.11
C PRO A 241 -17.81 -19.25 -22.26
N ALA A 242 -17.98 -18.07 -21.67
CA ALA A 242 -16.95 -17.46 -20.83
C ALA A 242 -16.48 -18.42 -19.74
N THR A 243 -15.16 -18.59 -19.63
CA THR A 243 -14.53 -19.43 -18.60
C THR A 243 -14.86 -18.91 -17.19
N PRO A 244 -14.82 -19.77 -16.14
CA PRO A 244 -15.06 -19.34 -14.76
C PRO A 244 -14.16 -18.18 -14.30
N ALA A 245 -12.93 -18.12 -14.81
CA ALA A 245 -12.00 -17.02 -14.53
C ALA A 245 -12.44 -15.69 -15.19
N GLN A 246 -13.02 -15.73 -16.38
CA GLN A 246 -13.58 -14.56 -17.04
C GLN A 246 -14.85 -14.07 -16.32
N ARG A 247 -15.76 -14.99 -15.94
CA ARG A 247 -17.01 -14.67 -15.22
C ARG A 247 -16.76 -14.05 -13.85
N ARG A 248 -15.85 -14.62 -13.03
CA ARG A 248 -15.49 -14.04 -11.72
C ARG A 248 -14.89 -12.64 -11.81
N ALA A 249 -14.31 -12.32 -12.96
CA ALA A 249 -13.60 -11.07 -13.13
C ALA A 249 -14.52 -9.95 -13.65
N SER A 250 -15.60 -10.27 -14.37
CA SER A 250 -16.59 -9.29 -14.83
C SER A 250 -17.42 -8.80 -13.64
N MET A 251 -16.99 -7.69 -13.04
CA MET A 251 -17.84 -6.91 -12.13
C MET A 251 -18.38 -5.70 -12.87
N THR A 252 -19.70 -5.48 -12.76
CA THR A 252 -20.36 -4.24 -13.16
C THR A 252 -19.79 -3.06 -12.35
N TRP A 253 -20.01 -1.84 -12.80
CA TRP A 253 -19.62 -0.65 -12.04
C TRP A 253 -20.29 -0.63 -10.65
N ALA A 254 -21.57 -1.00 -10.57
CA ALA A 254 -22.33 -1.08 -9.32
C ALA A 254 -21.75 -2.13 -8.34
N GLN A 255 -21.43 -3.33 -8.83
CA GLN A 255 -20.75 -4.36 -8.02
C GLN A 255 -19.39 -3.89 -7.49
N ARG A 256 -18.67 -3.07 -8.26
CA ARG A 256 -17.40 -2.49 -7.80
C ARG A 256 -17.61 -1.44 -6.70
N LEU A 257 -18.63 -0.59 -6.82
CA LEU A 257 -18.98 0.36 -5.77
C LEU A 257 -19.31 -0.34 -4.45
N LYS A 258 -20.15 -1.38 -4.51
CA LYS A 258 -20.49 -2.20 -3.34
C LYS A 258 -19.26 -2.88 -2.76
N ARG A 259 -18.40 -3.47 -3.60
CA ARG A 259 -17.20 -4.18 -3.13
C ARG A 259 -16.13 -3.26 -2.53
N VAL A 260 -15.89 -2.09 -3.13
CA VAL A 260 -14.77 -1.21 -2.78
C VAL A 260 -15.17 -0.20 -1.72
N PHE A 261 -16.37 0.37 -1.84
CA PHE A 261 -16.85 1.46 -0.99
C PHE A 261 -17.99 1.06 -0.07
N ASN A 262 -18.48 -0.19 -0.16
CA ASN A 262 -19.69 -0.65 0.54
C ASN A 262 -20.93 0.20 0.20
N ILE A 263 -20.98 0.72 -1.03
CA ILE A 263 -22.10 1.50 -1.54
C ILE A 263 -22.94 0.58 -2.43
N ASP A 264 -24.10 0.14 -1.94
CA ASP A 264 -25.06 -0.62 -2.73
C ASP A 264 -25.99 0.32 -3.50
N ILE A 265 -25.87 0.31 -4.82
CA ILE A 265 -26.77 1.02 -5.75
C ILE A 265 -27.58 0.05 -6.61
N GLU A 266 -27.49 -1.25 -6.34
CA GLU A 266 -28.32 -2.27 -7.01
C GLU A 266 -29.62 -2.51 -6.24
N THR A 267 -29.67 -2.14 -4.94
CA THR A 267 -30.84 -2.34 -4.08
C THR A 267 -31.35 -1.01 -3.51
N CYS A 268 -32.64 -0.73 -3.65
CA CYS A 268 -33.27 0.48 -3.11
C CYS A 268 -33.39 0.40 -1.59
N SER A 269 -32.93 1.42 -0.85
CA SER A 269 -33.00 1.45 0.61
C SER A 269 -34.42 1.61 1.16
N GLY A 270 -35.36 2.12 0.37
CA GLY A 270 -36.76 2.30 0.78
C GLY A 270 -37.63 1.06 0.55
N CYS A 271 -37.59 0.51 -0.67
CA CYS A 271 -38.49 -0.58 -1.07
C CYS A 271 -37.80 -1.94 -1.27
N GLY A 272 -36.47 -2.03 -1.15
CA GLY A 272 -35.72 -3.28 -1.38
C GLY A 272 -35.67 -3.76 -2.84
N GLY A 273 -36.31 -3.04 -3.76
CA GLY A 273 -36.33 -3.39 -5.19
C GLY A 273 -34.99 -3.14 -5.89
N ALA A 274 -34.82 -3.77 -7.05
CA ALA A 274 -33.63 -3.57 -7.89
C ALA A 274 -33.59 -2.15 -8.47
N MET A 275 -32.47 -1.44 -8.28
CA MET A 275 -32.24 -0.12 -8.85
C MET A 275 -31.51 -0.21 -10.19
N LYS A 276 -31.82 0.73 -11.09
CA LYS A 276 -31.17 0.88 -12.39
C LYS A 276 -30.62 2.29 -12.54
N VAL A 277 -29.39 2.41 -13.05
CA VAL A 277 -28.82 3.70 -13.41
C VAL A 277 -29.58 4.24 -14.63
N ILE A 278 -30.21 5.41 -14.48
CA ILE A 278 -30.98 6.06 -15.55
C ILE A 278 -30.19 7.17 -16.25
N ALA A 279 -29.25 7.82 -15.55
CA ALA A 279 -28.41 8.88 -16.09
C ALA A 279 -27.11 9.02 -15.28
N CYS A 280 -26.04 9.49 -15.92
CA CYS A 280 -24.81 9.98 -15.30
C CYS A 280 -24.65 11.45 -15.67
N ILE A 281 -24.61 12.35 -14.69
CA ILE A 281 -24.49 13.79 -14.92
C ILE A 281 -23.05 14.19 -14.62
N GLU A 282 -22.32 14.61 -15.65
CA GLU A 282 -20.88 14.92 -15.57
C GLU A 282 -20.58 16.42 -15.74
N ASP A 283 -21.56 17.22 -16.19
CA ASP A 283 -21.40 18.67 -16.38
C ASP A 283 -21.29 19.38 -15.02
N PRO A 284 -20.16 20.07 -14.72
CA PRO A 284 -19.96 20.74 -13.44
C PRO A 284 -20.98 21.84 -13.12
N ILE A 285 -21.49 22.54 -14.14
CA ILE A 285 -22.49 23.60 -13.97
C ILE A 285 -23.81 22.98 -13.54
N VAL A 286 -24.24 21.91 -14.21
CA VAL A 286 -25.47 21.19 -13.89
C VAL A 286 -25.36 20.55 -12.51
N ILE A 287 -24.22 19.93 -12.19
CA ILE A 287 -23.96 19.35 -10.86
C ILE A 287 -24.10 20.43 -9.78
N LYS A 288 -23.50 21.61 -9.99
CA LYS A 288 -23.60 22.72 -9.03
C LYS A 288 -25.04 23.17 -8.83
N GLN A 289 -25.79 23.39 -9.91
CA GLN A 289 -27.20 23.78 -9.85
C GLN A 289 -28.06 22.76 -9.07
N ILE A 290 -27.85 21.46 -9.29
CA ILE A 290 -28.55 20.40 -8.56
C ILE A 290 -28.20 20.44 -7.06
N LEU A 291 -26.92 20.55 -6.73
CA LEU A 291 -26.46 20.58 -5.34
C LEU A 291 -26.96 21.82 -4.59
N ASP A 292 -26.97 22.99 -5.24
CA ASP A 292 -27.49 24.23 -4.68
C ASP A 292 -29.00 24.14 -4.43
N HIS A 293 -29.77 23.57 -5.39
CA HIS A 293 -31.19 23.31 -5.20
C HIS A 293 -31.46 22.35 -4.03
N LEU A 294 -30.68 21.26 -3.90
CA LEU A 294 -30.84 20.29 -2.81
C LEU A 294 -30.52 20.90 -1.44
N LYS A 295 -29.51 21.77 -1.33
CA LYS A 295 -29.20 22.50 -0.08
C LYS A 295 -30.35 23.39 0.34
N HIS A 296 -30.87 24.22 -0.56
CA HIS A 296 -32.02 25.09 -0.26
C HIS A 296 -33.27 24.30 0.12
N LYS A 297 -33.49 23.14 -0.50
CA LYS A 297 -34.60 22.24 -0.15
C LYS A 297 -34.43 21.58 1.23
N ALA A 298 -33.19 21.27 1.62
CA ALA A 298 -32.86 20.73 2.93
C ALA A 298 -32.93 21.79 4.06
N GLU A 299 -32.70 23.07 3.74
CA GLU A 299 -32.90 24.19 4.67
C GLU A 299 -34.38 24.46 4.94
N THR A 300 -35.24 24.22 3.96
CA THR A 300 -36.71 24.44 4.04
C THR A 300 -37.49 23.23 4.55
N SER A 301 -36.93 22.02 4.45
CA SER A 301 -37.50 20.78 5.00
C SER A 301 -36.73 20.42 6.26
N GLY A 302 -37.32 20.65 7.44
CA GLY A 302 -36.70 20.46 8.76
C GLY A 302 -35.65 19.34 8.80
N THR A 303 -34.45 19.70 9.27
CA THR A 303 -33.22 18.93 9.44
C THR A 303 -33.33 17.45 9.09
N ARG A 304 -33.26 17.12 7.79
CA ARG A 304 -32.93 15.74 7.40
C ARG A 304 -31.46 15.56 7.73
N ALA A 305 -31.19 14.95 8.89
CA ALA A 305 -29.85 14.68 9.37
C ALA A 305 -28.97 14.19 8.22
N LEU A 306 -27.83 14.85 8.01
CA LEU A 306 -26.75 14.26 7.23
C LEU A 306 -26.54 12.84 7.76
N PRO A 307 -26.31 11.83 6.90
CA PRO A 307 -25.99 10.51 7.39
C PRO A 307 -24.84 10.62 8.39
N GLU A 308 -25.01 10.03 9.57
CA GLU A 308 -24.02 10.13 10.65
C GLU A 308 -22.62 9.83 10.13
N SER A 309 -21.65 10.61 10.60
CA SER A 309 -20.23 10.33 10.40
C SER A 309 -19.99 8.86 10.69
N ARG A 310 -19.49 8.15 9.67
CA ARG A 310 -19.32 6.70 9.67
C ARG A 310 -18.60 6.22 10.94
N ALA A 311 -19.32 5.50 11.80
CA ALA A 311 -18.68 4.67 12.82
C ALA A 311 -17.81 3.58 12.14
N PRO A 312 -16.70 3.14 12.76
CA PRO A 312 -15.99 1.96 12.30
C PRO A 312 -16.97 0.79 12.14
N PRO A 313 -16.73 -0.15 11.20
CA PRO A 313 -17.62 -1.29 11.00
C PRO A 313 -17.90 -1.96 12.34
N ALA A 314 -19.13 -1.89 12.83
CA ALA A 314 -19.53 -2.61 14.03
C ALA A 314 -19.29 -4.10 13.77
N GLU A 315 -18.51 -4.74 14.63
CA GLU A 315 -18.23 -6.16 14.55
C GLU A 315 -19.56 -6.92 14.52
N LEU A 316 -19.86 -7.56 13.39
CA LEU A 316 -20.68 -8.76 13.41
C LEU A 316 -19.85 -9.80 14.15
N LEU A 317 -20.06 -9.87 15.47
CA LEU A 317 -19.71 -10.97 16.34
C LEU A 317 -20.42 -12.24 15.83
N LEU A 318 -19.88 -12.86 14.79
CA LEU A 318 -20.13 -14.25 14.48
C LEU A 318 -18.78 -14.89 14.16
N GLY A 319 -18.36 -15.75 15.09
CA GLY A 319 -17.10 -16.45 15.10
C GLY A 319 -16.82 -17.17 13.80
N LEU A 320 -15.80 -16.67 13.10
CA LEU A 320 -15.12 -17.36 12.03
C LEU A 320 -13.66 -16.99 12.22
N PHE A 321 -12.92 -17.78 13.01
CA PHE A 321 -11.49 -18.10 12.92
C PHE A 321 -11.09 -18.76 14.25
N ASP A 322 -11.50 -20.00 14.43
CA ASP A 322 -10.57 -21.00 14.94
C ASP A 322 -9.61 -21.40 13.82
#